data_AF-A0AA38KMW4-F1
#
_entry.id   AF-A0AA38KMW4-F1
#
_cell.length_a   1.000
_cell.length_b   1.000
_cell.length_c   1.000
_cell.angle_alpha   90.00
_cell.angle_beta   90.00
_cell.angle_gamma   90.00
#
_symmetry.space_group_name_H-M   'P 1'
#
loop_
_entity.id
_entity.type
_entity.pdbx_description
1 polymer ?
#
loop_
_entity_poly.entity_id
_entity_poly.type
_entity_poly.pdbx_seq_one_letter_code
_entity_poly.pdbx_strand_id
1 'polypeptide(L)'
;MGNDYSSKLRRIYDSLPPEAQKDFVNRHLSELLSLSTEKAKHVVSAATGLQKKYSHIPKIDLKGKRKEIRALLTELRRDSKRAFLKEDSSRMEIISEIIETLVSWIVDIWRLVYEHKVYFSQAHAALLYVWEVALELGESSGIGGCKCAVNSVPVDLTIRTSAGELFKQFSLPNIQDMDKILLWIWRELFVSMLAAGESHARQKITEMLEDVEDSFGWRSLSKIIYAGNKDENYNNNTHDHDDYCSCLMESDVEVEEDGDGRYNCKLHACHWSSKHLEQRLHIRDLVLARLCNLFELEPSLDLYLDIINISSRPARQLMKILSVIATNSSSTFAAALSIYAIECQTYRICKLLDTHSHLLRPQDADQYQAAVLVLVRETRYRPRALKIIEKEIQETAHSVRLLVESSFCGLNTESNKAELQRILKLEMASQPRLDRVNDWIDAVITPISAPMHPVVFAAAMMMGLPPGLDESDESDIMSFLDLDPDDPDLADMREEFRPQLRERFDGWATLALKYSAGQALLSKMFITMAEDMPYLSSADVCQEMLNRLSHRPTKEHVLDAFEGLTEFAAMQR
;
A
#
# COMPACT_ATOMS: atom_id res chain seq x y z
N MET A 1 4.86 -68.85 3.64
CA MET A 1 3.83 -67.90 3.16
C MET A 1 4.07 -66.48 3.70
N GLY A 2 5.26 -65.89 3.53
CA GLY A 2 5.65 -64.65 4.23
C GLY A 2 5.89 -63.40 3.38
N ASN A 3 5.81 -63.48 2.05
CA ASN A 3 6.35 -62.44 1.16
C ASN A 3 5.34 -61.39 0.65
N ASP A 4 4.04 -61.58 0.91
CA ASP A 4 2.99 -60.74 0.31
C ASP A 4 2.65 -59.51 1.17
N TYR A 5 2.97 -59.54 2.46
CA TYR A 5 2.74 -58.43 3.38
C TYR A 5 3.86 -57.39 3.34
N SER A 6 5.09 -57.81 3.01
CA SER A 6 6.26 -56.93 2.84
C SER A 6 6.12 -56.05 1.59
N SER A 7 5.68 -56.62 0.47
CA SER A 7 5.46 -55.89 -0.79
C SER A 7 4.30 -54.87 -0.68
N LYS A 8 3.27 -55.22 0.08
CA LYS A 8 2.12 -54.37 0.37
C LYS A 8 2.49 -53.23 1.33
N LEU A 9 3.26 -53.52 2.38
CA LEU A 9 3.79 -52.51 3.30
C LEU A 9 4.65 -51.48 2.57
N ARG A 10 5.50 -51.94 1.64
CA ARG A 10 6.37 -51.08 0.82
C ARG A 10 5.57 -50.17 -0.11
N ARG A 11 4.55 -50.71 -0.78
CA ARG A 11 3.61 -49.91 -1.60
C ARG A 11 2.85 -48.85 -0.79
N ILE A 12 2.49 -49.18 0.45
CA ILE A 12 1.80 -48.28 1.37
C ILE A 12 2.77 -47.20 1.88
N TYR A 13 3.99 -47.59 2.25
CA TYR A 13 5.05 -46.69 2.68
C TYR A 13 5.40 -45.66 1.59
N ASP A 14 5.63 -46.12 0.37
CA ASP A 14 6.02 -45.26 -0.77
C ASP A 14 4.89 -44.32 -1.20
N SER A 15 3.64 -44.58 -0.79
CA SER A 15 2.47 -43.74 -1.08
C SER A 15 2.18 -42.68 -0.01
N LEU A 16 2.91 -42.70 1.11
CA LEU A 16 2.74 -41.70 2.18
C LEU A 16 3.50 -40.40 1.86
N PRO A 17 3.00 -39.24 2.31
CA PRO A 17 3.75 -37.99 2.26
C PRO A 17 4.99 -38.01 3.16
N PRO A 18 6.03 -37.20 2.86
CA PRO A 18 7.35 -37.30 3.48
C PRO A 18 7.35 -37.21 5.01
N GLU A 19 6.51 -36.35 5.58
CA GLU A 19 6.38 -36.17 7.03
C GLU A 19 5.79 -37.41 7.72
N ALA A 20 4.85 -38.10 7.07
CA ALA A 20 4.18 -39.30 7.58
C ALA A 20 5.04 -40.57 7.42
N GLN A 21 5.86 -40.65 6.37
CA GLN A 21 6.88 -41.70 6.25
C GLN A 21 7.86 -41.65 7.42
N LYS A 22 8.30 -40.44 7.80
CA LYS A 22 9.25 -40.19 8.90
C LYS A 22 8.66 -40.57 10.27
N ASP A 23 7.39 -40.22 10.51
CA ASP A 23 6.71 -40.51 11.78
C ASP A 23 6.34 -42.01 11.92
N PHE A 24 6.00 -42.68 10.80
CA PHE A 24 5.72 -44.12 10.73
C PHE A 24 6.95 -44.98 11.04
N VAL A 25 8.11 -44.64 10.48
CA VAL A 25 9.38 -45.34 10.75
C VAL A 25 9.82 -45.14 12.20
N ASN A 26 9.67 -43.92 12.74
CA ASN A 26 10.15 -43.60 14.08
C ASN A 26 9.30 -44.19 15.20
N ARG A 27 7.99 -44.39 15.00
CA ARG A 27 7.09 -44.89 16.07
C ARG A 27 6.75 -46.38 15.97
N HIS A 28 6.63 -46.94 14.77
CA HIS A 28 5.97 -48.24 14.59
C HIS A 28 6.82 -49.32 13.93
N LEU A 29 7.98 -48.98 13.36
CA LEU A 29 8.86 -49.98 12.74
C LEU A 29 9.39 -51.01 13.77
N SER A 30 9.58 -50.59 15.03
CA SER A 30 10.04 -51.44 16.13
C SER A 30 8.96 -52.36 16.71
N GLU A 31 7.68 -52.00 16.59
CA GLU A 31 6.54 -52.81 17.08
C GLU A 31 5.97 -53.75 16.00
N LEU A 32 6.05 -53.37 14.72
CA LEU A 32 5.61 -54.17 13.57
C LEU A 32 6.28 -55.54 13.47
N LEU A 33 7.41 -55.75 14.15
CA LEU A 33 8.17 -57.00 14.13
C LEU A 33 7.72 -58.01 15.22
N SER A 34 6.84 -57.67 16.18
CA SER A 34 6.42 -58.61 17.25
C SER A 34 5.18 -58.20 18.08
N LEU A 35 3.94 -58.33 17.57
CA LEU A 35 2.71 -58.04 18.34
C LEU A 35 1.70 -59.21 18.38
N SER A 36 0.98 -59.32 19.50
CA SER A 36 -0.11 -60.29 19.71
C SER A 36 -1.37 -59.95 18.88
N THR A 37 -2.26 -60.94 18.68
CA THR A 37 -3.46 -60.83 17.84
C THR A 37 -4.41 -59.69 18.25
N GLU A 38 -4.53 -59.36 19.54
CA GLU A 38 -5.37 -58.25 20.01
C GLU A 38 -4.78 -56.89 19.67
N LYS A 39 -3.46 -56.72 19.84
CA LYS A 39 -2.77 -55.47 19.46
C LYS A 39 -2.77 -55.26 17.95
N ALA A 40 -2.65 -56.35 17.17
CA ALA A 40 -2.80 -56.31 15.72
C ALA A 40 -4.21 -55.86 15.29
N LYS A 41 -5.28 -56.34 15.93
CA LYS A 41 -6.65 -55.86 15.67
C LYS A 41 -6.81 -54.38 15.98
N HIS A 42 -6.22 -53.89 17.08
CA HIS A 42 -6.24 -52.47 17.42
C HIS A 42 -5.49 -51.62 16.38
N VAL A 43 -4.30 -52.06 15.94
CA VAL A 43 -3.53 -51.37 14.89
C VAL A 43 -4.27 -51.35 13.56
N VAL A 44 -4.89 -52.47 13.15
CA VAL A 44 -5.71 -52.52 11.93
C VAL A 44 -6.94 -51.64 12.06
N SER A 45 -7.63 -51.63 13.20
CA SER A 45 -8.78 -50.75 13.43
C SER A 45 -8.39 -49.27 13.39
N ALA A 46 -7.25 -48.90 14.00
CA ALA A 46 -6.69 -47.55 13.92
C ALA A 46 -6.30 -47.18 12.48
N ALA A 47 -5.64 -48.07 11.75
CA ALA A 47 -5.27 -47.86 10.34
C ALA A 47 -6.50 -47.71 9.42
N THR A 48 -7.54 -48.52 9.61
CA THR A 48 -8.81 -48.40 8.89
C THR A 48 -9.54 -47.09 9.24
N GLY A 49 -9.47 -46.67 10.51
CA GLY A 49 -9.98 -45.37 10.96
C GLY A 49 -9.28 -44.20 10.27
N LEU A 50 -7.94 -44.25 10.18
CA LEU A 50 -7.14 -43.28 9.43
C LEU A 50 -7.47 -43.32 7.93
N GLN A 51 -7.56 -44.50 7.33
CA GLN A 51 -7.93 -44.65 5.92
C GLN A 51 -9.29 -44.02 5.61
N LYS A 52 -10.30 -44.25 6.46
CA LYS A 52 -11.65 -43.67 6.32
C LYS A 52 -11.64 -42.14 6.53
N LYS A 53 -10.84 -41.65 7.48
CA LYS A 53 -10.67 -40.21 7.69
C LYS A 53 -10.07 -39.51 6.46
N TYR A 54 -9.18 -40.21 5.75
CA TYR A 54 -8.40 -39.67 4.65
C TYR A 54 -8.88 -40.10 3.25
N SER A 55 -9.97 -40.89 3.16
CA SER A 55 -10.51 -41.36 1.87
C SER A 55 -11.14 -40.25 1.03
N HIS A 56 -11.54 -39.14 1.66
CA HIS A 56 -12.21 -38.01 1.03
C HIS A 56 -11.30 -36.79 0.88
N ILE A 57 -9.98 -36.93 1.05
CA ILE A 57 -9.06 -35.80 0.86
C ILE A 57 -9.19 -35.27 -0.57
N PRO A 58 -9.49 -33.97 -0.76
CA PRO A 58 -9.43 -33.33 -2.07
C PRO A 58 -8.02 -33.44 -2.66
N LYS A 59 -7.93 -33.83 -3.93
CA LYS A 59 -6.63 -33.88 -4.64
C LYS A 59 -6.33 -32.51 -5.23
N ILE A 60 -5.40 -31.78 -4.62
CA ILE A 60 -4.93 -30.49 -5.14
C ILE A 60 -3.92 -30.71 -6.26
N ASP A 61 -4.38 -30.94 -7.50
CA ASP A 61 -3.50 -31.01 -8.66
C ASP A 61 -3.17 -29.60 -9.20
N LEU A 62 -2.17 -28.96 -8.59
CA LEU A 62 -1.69 -27.64 -9.00
C LEU A 62 -1.31 -27.58 -10.49
N LYS A 63 -0.70 -28.64 -11.04
CA LYS A 63 -0.28 -28.66 -12.45
C LYS A 63 -1.49 -28.76 -13.38
N GLY A 64 -2.43 -29.64 -13.06
CA GLY A 64 -3.69 -29.78 -13.78
C GLY A 64 -4.50 -28.48 -13.78
N LYS A 65 -4.73 -27.91 -12.58
CA LYS A 65 -5.47 -26.66 -12.42
C LYS A 65 -4.80 -25.48 -13.10
N ARG A 66 -3.47 -25.40 -13.05
CA ARG A 66 -2.71 -24.39 -13.79
C ARG A 66 -2.90 -24.49 -15.30
N LYS A 67 -2.94 -25.71 -15.85
CA LYS A 67 -3.18 -25.92 -17.28
C LYS A 67 -4.59 -25.52 -17.69
N GLU A 68 -5.59 -25.90 -16.89
CA GLU A 68 -7.00 -25.57 -17.08
C GLU A 68 -7.22 -24.04 -17.10
N ILE A 69 -6.80 -23.35 -16.04
CA ILE A 69 -7.00 -21.90 -15.91
C ILE A 69 -6.21 -21.12 -16.96
N ARG A 70 -4.98 -21.54 -17.31
CA ARG A 70 -4.23 -20.89 -18.40
C ARG A 70 -4.88 -21.07 -19.77
N ALA A 71 -5.61 -22.16 -19.98
CA ALA A 71 -6.39 -22.32 -21.21
C ALA A 71 -7.52 -21.29 -21.27
N LEU A 72 -8.25 -21.09 -20.17
CA LEU A 72 -9.31 -20.07 -20.05
C LEU A 72 -8.76 -18.65 -20.20
N LEU A 73 -7.64 -18.31 -19.56
CA LEU A 73 -6.96 -17.02 -19.73
C LEU A 73 -6.51 -16.78 -21.18
N THR A 74 -6.02 -17.83 -21.86
CA THR A 74 -5.66 -17.74 -23.28
C THR A 74 -6.90 -17.51 -24.15
N GLU A 75 -8.02 -18.13 -23.82
CA GLU A 75 -9.30 -17.91 -24.49
C GLU A 75 -9.83 -16.50 -24.26
N LEU A 76 -9.76 -15.98 -23.04
CA LEU A 76 -10.10 -14.59 -22.69
C LEU A 76 -9.30 -13.58 -23.52
N ARG A 77 -7.98 -13.82 -23.68
CA ARG A 77 -7.10 -13.00 -24.52
C ARG A 77 -7.45 -13.10 -26.01
N ARG A 78 -7.92 -14.26 -26.48
CA ARG A 78 -8.38 -14.44 -27.87
C ARG A 78 -9.71 -13.74 -28.11
N ASP A 79 -10.66 -13.86 -27.18
CA ASP A 79 -11.96 -13.19 -27.24
C ASP A 79 -11.80 -11.66 -27.28
N SER A 80 -10.90 -11.12 -26.45
CA SER A 80 -10.58 -9.68 -26.45
C SER A 80 -10.14 -9.18 -27.84
N LYS A 81 -9.43 -10.01 -28.62
CA LYS A 81 -9.04 -9.69 -30.00
C LYS A 81 -10.18 -9.84 -31.01
N ARG A 82 -11.13 -10.75 -30.77
CA ARG A 82 -12.32 -10.96 -31.63
C ARG A 82 -13.38 -9.87 -31.43
N ALA A 83 -13.59 -9.42 -30.21
CA ALA A 83 -14.53 -8.34 -29.89
C ALA A 83 -14.21 -7.06 -30.68
N PHE A 84 -12.92 -6.80 -30.96
CA PHE A 84 -12.48 -5.69 -31.81
C PHE A 84 -13.01 -5.79 -33.26
N LEU A 85 -13.32 -7.00 -33.74
CA LEU A 85 -13.84 -7.28 -35.07
C LEU A 85 -15.38 -7.29 -35.14
N LYS A 86 -16.09 -6.82 -34.09
CA LYS A 86 -17.56 -6.81 -33.97
C LYS A 86 -18.23 -8.21 -33.93
N GLU A 87 -17.52 -9.23 -33.46
CA GLU A 87 -18.14 -10.51 -33.09
C GLU A 87 -18.73 -10.41 -31.67
N ASP A 88 -19.78 -11.20 -31.37
CA ASP A 88 -20.36 -11.31 -30.03
C ASP A 88 -19.28 -11.82 -29.06
N SER A 89 -19.01 -11.07 -27.98
CA SER A 89 -17.95 -11.38 -27.01
C SER A 89 -18.49 -12.27 -25.88
N SER A 90 -17.81 -13.37 -25.59
CA SER A 90 -18.09 -14.26 -24.45
C SER A 90 -17.24 -13.92 -23.21
N ARG A 91 -16.64 -12.72 -23.16
CA ARG A 91 -15.72 -12.29 -22.11
C ARG A 91 -16.24 -12.52 -20.69
N MET A 92 -17.49 -12.15 -20.43
CA MET A 92 -18.10 -12.27 -19.10
C MET A 92 -18.26 -13.74 -18.68
N GLU A 93 -18.64 -14.62 -19.61
CA GLU A 93 -18.79 -16.05 -19.34
C GLU A 93 -17.45 -16.68 -18.99
N ILE A 94 -16.39 -16.34 -19.74
CA ILE A 94 -15.04 -16.84 -19.49
C ILE A 94 -14.52 -16.35 -18.13
N ILE A 95 -14.72 -15.07 -17.79
CA ILE A 95 -14.31 -14.51 -16.48
C ILE A 95 -15.06 -15.23 -15.35
N SER A 96 -16.37 -15.39 -15.47
CA SER A 96 -17.18 -16.12 -14.50
C SER A 96 -16.72 -17.57 -14.33
N GLU A 97 -16.42 -18.28 -15.43
CA GLU A 97 -15.92 -19.65 -15.38
C GLU A 97 -14.56 -19.74 -14.66
N ILE A 98 -13.65 -18.78 -14.90
CA ILE A 98 -12.39 -18.72 -14.17
C ILE A 98 -12.65 -18.50 -12.67
N ILE A 99 -13.51 -17.54 -12.31
CA ILE A 99 -13.83 -17.23 -10.91
C ILE A 99 -14.47 -18.44 -10.22
N GLU A 100 -15.45 -19.09 -10.84
CA GLU A 100 -16.08 -20.30 -10.31
C GLU A 100 -15.05 -21.43 -10.10
N THR A 101 -14.13 -21.59 -11.06
CA THR A 101 -13.04 -22.56 -10.96
C THR A 101 -12.12 -22.27 -9.78
N LEU A 102 -11.76 -21.00 -9.56
CA LEU A 102 -10.93 -20.57 -8.44
C LEU A 102 -11.67 -20.77 -7.11
N VAL A 103 -12.90 -20.28 -6.99
CA VAL A 103 -13.76 -20.40 -5.80
C VAL A 103 -13.94 -21.86 -5.39
N SER A 104 -14.26 -22.75 -6.33
CA SER A 104 -14.39 -24.18 -6.05
C SER A 104 -13.08 -24.78 -5.53
N TRP A 105 -11.96 -24.38 -6.11
CA TRP A 105 -10.66 -24.93 -5.73
C TRP A 105 -10.16 -24.38 -4.38
N ILE A 106 -10.47 -23.13 -4.06
CA ILE A 106 -10.28 -22.50 -2.75
C ILE A 106 -10.98 -23.31 -1.65
N VAL A 107 -12.22 -23.79 -1.87
CA VAL A 107 -12.92 -24.67 -0.91
C VAL A 107 -12.14 -25.95 -0.68
N ASP A 108 -11.63 -26.58 -1.74
CA ASP A 108 -10.84 -27.81 -1.63
C ASP A 108 -9.53 -27.58 -0.88
N ILE A 109 -8.85 -26.45 -1.12
CA ILE A 109 -7.65 -26.05 -0.40
C ILE A 109 -7.97 -25.87 1.10
N TRP A 110 -9.06 -25.18 1.43
CA TRP A 110 -9.48 -25.00 2.82
C TRP A 110 -9.75 -26.35 3.52
N ARG A 111 -10.48 -27.26 2.88
CA ARG A 111 -10.75 -28.61 3.44
C ARG A 111 -9.45 -29.38 3.68
N LEU A 112 -8.52 -29.31 2.73
CA LEU A 112 -7.22 -29.96 2.83
C LEU A 112 -6.44 -29.50 4.08
N VAL A 113 -6.40 -28.19 4.33
CA VAL A 113 -5.60 -27.62 5.43
C VAL A 113 -6.31 -27.66 6.78
N TYR A 114 -7.61 -27.35 6.83
CA TYR A 114 -8.34 -27.20 8.08
C TYR A 114 -8.97 -28.53 8.56
N GLU A 115 -9.72 -29.22 7.69
CA GLU A 115 -10.39 -30.47 8.06
C GLU A 115 -9.41 -31.65 8.12
N HIS A 116 -8.56 -31.78 7.09
CA HIS A 116 -7.66 -32.93 6.96
C HIS A 116 -6.26 -32.69 7.55
N LYS A 117 -5.80 -31.44 7.60
CA LYS A 117 -4.51 -31.03 8.20
C LYS A 117 -3.30 -31.71 7.56
N VAL A 118 -3.24 -31.68 6.23
CA VAL A 118 -2.20 -32.33 5.43
C VAL A 118 -1.78 -31.44 4.26
N TYR A 119 -0.61 -31.72 3.68
CA TYR A 119 -0.11 -31.09 2.46
C TYR A 119 -0.06 -29.53 2.49
N PHE A 120 0.30 -28.95 3.64
CA PHE A 120 0.30 -27.49 3.85
C PHE A 120 1.13 -26.73 2.81
N SER A 121 2.30 -27.24 2.41
CA SER A 121 3.14 -26.59 1.38
C SER A 121 2.48 -26.59 -0.01
N GLN A 122 1.75 -27.65 -0.34
CA GLN A 122 1.02 -27.73 -1.62
C GLN A 122 -0.20 -26.80 -1.61
N ALA A 123 -0.89 -26.70 -0.48
CA ALA A 123 -1.97 -25.74 -0.29
C ALA A 123 -1.47 -24.30 -0.39
N HIS A 124 -0.35 -23.97 0.25
CA HIS A 124 0.28 -22.65 0.15
C HIS A 124 0.63 -22.29 -1.30
N ALA A 125 1.30 -23.18 -2.03
CA ALA A 125 1.62 -22.97 -3.45
C ALA A 125 0.36 -22.84 -4.34
N ALA A 126 -0.73 -23.51 -3.98
CA ALA A 126 -2.01 -23.36 -4.67
C ALA A 126 -2.65 -21.99 -4.40
N LEU A 127 -2.60 -21.49 -3.15
CA LEU A 127 -3.10 -20.16 -2.80
C LEU A 127 -2.33 -19.04 -3.52
N LEU A 128 -0.99 -19.15 -3.61
CA LEU A 128 -0.17 -18.23 -4.40
C LEU A 128 -0.59 -18.21 -5.87
N TYR A 129 -0.78 -19.39 -6.46
CA TYR A 129 -1.22 -19.47 -7.87
C TYR A 129 -2.63 -18.91 -8.08
N VAL A 130 -3.54 -19.09 -7.13
CA VAL A 130 -4.87 -18.49 -7.15
C VAL A 130 -4.78 -16.96 -7.13
N TRP A 131 -3.87 -16.40 -6.35
CA TRP A 131 -3.60 -14.96 -6.34
C TRP A 131 -2.99 -14.44 -7.64
N GLU A 132 -1.98 -15.13 -8.19
CA GLU A 132 -1.38 -14.80 -9.49
C GLU A 132 -2.44 -14.65 -10.58
N VAL A 133 -3.43 -15.56 -10.60
CA VAL A 133 -4.54 -15.52 -11.57
C VAL A 133 -5.46 -14.33 -11.31
N ALA A 134 -5.76 -14.02 -10.05
CA ALA A 134 -6.60 -12.86 -9.69
C ALA A 134 -5.94 -11.54 -10.12
N LEU A 135 -4.63 -11.38 -9.88
CA LEU A 135 -3.85 -10.26 -10.37
C LEU A 135 -3.87 -10.17 -11.90
N GLU A 136 -3.59 -11.28 -12.58
CA GLU A 136 -3.60 -11.32 -14.04
C GLU A 136 -4.96 -10.89 -14.60
N LEU A 137 -6.07 -11.31 -14.00
CA LEU A 137 -7.41 -10.88 -14.39
C LEU A 137 -7.66 -9.39 -14.17
N GLY A 138 -7.14 -8.83 -13.06
CA GLY A 138 -7.21 -7.39 -12.79
C GLY A 138 -6.43 -6.56 -13.81
N GLU A 139 -5.22 -6.99 -14.15
CA GLU A 139 -4.30 -6.29 -15.07
C GLU A 139 -4.64 -6.47 -16.56
N SER A 140 -5.20 -7.62 -16.94
CA SER A 140 -5.52 -7.99 -18.34
C SER A 140 -6.53 -7.06 -19.04
N SER A 141 -6.98 -6.01 -18.37
CA SER A 141 -7.80 -4.94 -18.92
C SER A 141 -7.03 -3.96 -19.81
N GLY A 142 -5.69 -4.01 -19.84
CA GLY A 142 -4.86 -3.03 -20.56
C GLY A 142 -4.87 -3.10 -22.10
N ILE A 143 -5.32 -4.19 -22.72
CA ILE A 143 -5.33 -4.31 -24.19
C ILE A 143 -6.74 -4.05 -24.73
N GLY A 144 -7.19 -2.79 -24.65
CA GLY A 144 -8.34 -2.27 -25.41
C GLY A 144 -9.74 -2.56 -24.87
N GLY A 145 -9.90 -3.01 -23.61
CA GLY A 145 -11.22 -3.25 -23.00
C GLY A 145 -11.45 -2.44 -21.72
N CYS A 146 -12.69 -2.05 -21.40
CA CYS A 146 -12.98 -1.42 -20.10
C CYS A 146 -12.72 -2.38 -18.93
N LYS A 147 -12.07 -1.90 -17.85
CA LYS A 147 -11.96 -2.59 -16.54
C LYS A 147 -13.32 -2.99 -15.94
N CYS A 148 -14.40 -2.36 -16.41
CA CYS A 148 -15.79 -2.57 -16.01
C CYS A 148 -16.18 -4.06 -15.91
N ALA A 149 -15.80 -4.89 -16.89
CA ALA A 149 -16.23 -6.29 -16.99
C ALA A 149 -15.69 -7.17 -15.85
N VAL A 150 -14.41 -6.99 -15.49
CA VAL A 150 -13.78 -7.73 -14.39
C VAL A 150 -14.31 -7.23 -13.05
N ASN A 151 -14.52 -5.92 -12.92
CA ASN A 151 -15.01 -5.29 -11.71
C ASN A 151 -16.51 -5.55 -11.46
N SER A 152 -17.24 -6.08 -12.44
CA SER A 152 -18.68 -6.33 -12.33
C SER A 152 -19.04 -7.78 -11.97
N VAL A 153 -18.08 -8.72 -11.99
CA VAL A 153 -18.36 -10.12 -11.64
C VAL A 153 -18.17 -10.30 -10.13
N PRO A 154 -19.26 -10.54 -9.36
CA PRO A 154 -19.16 -10.78 -7.94
C PRO A 154 -18.48 -12.13 -7.67
N VAL A 155 -17.82 -12.23 -6.51
CA VAL A 155 -17.21 -13.46 -6.03
C VAL A 155 -17.99 -13.96 -4.82
N ASP A 156 -18.79 -14.99 -5.03
CA ASP A 156 -19.54 -15.66 -3.96
C ASP A 156 -18.87 -16.99 -3.61
N LEU A 157 -18.37 -17.09 -2.38
CA LEU A 157 -17.72 -18.30 -1.86
C LEU A 157 -18.50 -18.82 -0.66
N THR A 158 -18.98 -20.06 -0.74
CA THR A 158 -19.63 -20.75 0.37
C THR A 158 -18.79 -21.96 0.80
N ILE A 159 -18.23 -21.89 2.00
CA ILE A 159 -17.47 -22.99 2.60
C ILE A 159 -18.42 -23.82 3.47
N ARG A 160 -18.51 -25.11 3.16
CA ARG A 160 -19.28 -26.09 3.93
C ARG A 160 -18.39 -27.23 4.41
N THR A 161 -18.64 -27.67 5.64
CA THR A 161 -17.94 -28.82 6.22
C THR A 161 -18.25 -30.10 5.44
N SER A 162 -17.49 -31.17 5.66
CA SER A 162 -17.82 -32.50 5.11
C SER A 162 -19.21 -33.01 5.52
N ALA A 163 -19.80 -32.48 6.60
CA ALA A 163 -21.16 -32.79 7.04
C ALA A 163 -22.25 -31.96 6.32
N GLY A 164 -21.86 -30.98 5.49
CA GLY A 164 -22.76 -30.08 4.77
C GLY A 164 -23.14 -28.80 5.52
N GLU A 165 -22.67 -28.64 6.75
CA GLU A 165 -22.91 -27.45 7.57
C GLU A 165 -22.20 -26.23 6.99
N LEU A 166 -22.89 -25.09 6.98
CA LEU A 166 -22.31 -23.82 6.54
C LEU A 166 -21.25 -23.38 7.55
N PHE A 167 -20.02 -23.21 7.06
CA PHE A 167 -18.89 -22.81 7.89
C PHE A 167 -18.60 -21.31 7.77
N LYS A 168 -18.48 -20.82 6.54
CA LYS A 168 -18.26 -19.39 6.25
C LYS A 168 -18.80 -19.10 4.85
N GLN A 169 -19.35 -17.90 4.68
CA GLN A 169 -19.75 -17.37 3.39
C GLN A 169 -19.04 -16.04 3.18
N PHE A 170 -18.60 -15.81 1.95
CA PHE A 170 -18.08 -14.53 1.47
C PHE A 170 -18.93 -14.12 0.27
N SER A 171 -19.31 -12.84 0.23
CA SER A 171 -19.87 -12.21 -0.95
C SER A 171 -19.06 -10.95 -1.18
N LEU A 172 -18.25 -10.96 -2.24
CA LEU A 172 -17.38 -9.85 -2.59
C LEU A 172 -17.87 -9.23 -3.88
N PRO A 173 -17.82 -7.89 -4.01
CA PRO A 173 -18.35 -7.20 -5.18
C PRO A 173 -17.55 -7.52 -6.46
N ASN A 174 -16.27 -7.86 -6.33
CA ASN A 174 -15.39 -8.12 -7.47
C ASN A 174 -14.19 -9.01 -7.06
N ILE A 175 -13.39 -9.41 -8.05
CA ILE A 175 -12.22 -10.27 -7.87
C ILE A 175 -11.01 -9.57 -7.21
N GLN A 176 -10.93 -8.24 -7.21
CA GLN A 176 -9.82 -7.52 -6.58
C GLN A 176 -9.85 -7.68 -5.06
N ASP A 177 -11.04 -7.85 -4.48
CA ASP A 177 -11.27 -8.14 -3.06
C ASP A 177 -10.96 -9.60 -2.67
N MET A 178 -10.50 -10.44 -3.61
CA MET A 178 -10.25 -11.87 -3.35
C MET A 178 -9.09 -12.09 -2.37
N ASP A 179 -8.24 -11.09 -2.16
CA ASP A 179 -7.21 -11.09 -1.11
C ASP A 179 -7.80 -11.39 0.27
N LYS A 180 -8.99 -10.87 0.61
CA LYS A 180 -9.69 -11.13 1.87
C LYS A 180 -9.91 -12.62 2.11
N ILE A 181 -10.40 -13.34 1.09
CA ILE A 181 -10.63 -14.79 1.15
C ILE A 181 -9.30 -15.53 1.35
N LEU A 182 -8.29 -15.18 0.55
CA LEU A 182 -7.01 -15.89 0.57
C LEU A 182 -6.27 -15.70 1.90
N LEU A 183 -6.24 -14.46 2.42
CA LEU A 183 -5.64 -14.14 3.72
C LEU A 183 -6.37 -14.81 4.88
N TRP A 184 -7.70 -14.95 4.78
CA TRP A 184 -8.47 -15.78 5.71
C TRP A 184 -8.04 -17.26 5.65
N ILE A 185 -7.86 -17.85 4.47
CA ILE A 185 -7.40 -19.24 4.36
C ILE A 185 -5.96 -19.42 4.82
N TRP A 186 -5.04 -18.48 4.55
CA TRP A 186 -3.68 -18.54 5.08
C TRP A 186 -3.67 -18.54 6.61
N ARG A 187 -4.56 -17.76 7.25
CA ARG A 187 -4.75 -17.82 8.70
C ARG A 187 -5.15 -19.22 9.15
N GLU A 188 -6.17 -19.81 8.53
CA GLU A 188 -6.61 -21.18 8.85
C GLU A 188 -5.52 -22.23 8.61
N LEU A 189 -4.73 -22.07 7.54
CA LEU A 189 -3.59 -22.92 7.20
C LEU A 189 -2.53 -22.88 8.30
N PHE A 190 -2.07 -21.69 8.70
CA PHE A 190 -1.03 -21.52 9.71
C PHE A 190 -1.46 -22.03 11.09
N VAL A 191 -2.71 -21.75 11.49
CA VAL A 191 -3.25 -22.26 12.77
C VAL A 191 -3.34 -23.77 12.75
N SER A 192 -3.81 -24.36 11.65
CA SER A 192 -3.94 -25.81 11.51
C SER A 192 -2.59 -26.51 11.51
N MET A 193 -1.58 -25.90 10.87
CA MET A 193 -0.22 -26.43 10.80
C MET A 193 0.48 -26.42 12.17
N LEU A 194 0.34 -25.34 12.95
CA LEU A 194 0.82 -25.31 14.33
C LEU A 194 0.04 -26.29 15.22
N ALA A 195 -1.28 -26.36 15.06
CA ALA A 195 -2.12 -27.28 15.82
C ALA A 195 -1.88 -28.75 15.43
N ALA A 196 -1.36 -29.05 14.24
CA ALA A 196 -0.93 -30.40 13.86
C ALA A 196 0.35 -30.83 14.62
N GLY A 197 1.13 -29.88 15.15
CA GLY A 197 2.33 -30.15 15.93
C GLY A 197 3.55 -30.54 15.10
N GLU A 198 3.65 -30.09 13.84
CA GLU A 198 4.85 -30.33 13.04
C GLU A 198 6.07 -29.63 13.67
N SER A 199 7.17 -30.37 13.86
CA SER A 199 8.39 -29.85 14.50
C SER A 199 9.00 -28.65 13.75
N HIS A 200 8.81 -28.61 12.44
CA HIS A 200 9.29 -27.54 11.55
C HIS A 200 8.19 -26.54 11.16
N ALA A 201 7.02 -26.58 11.81
CA ALA A 201 5.89 -25.73 11.43
C ALA A 201 6.27 -24.25 11.42
N ARG A 202 6.93 -23.77 12.48
CA ARG A 202 7.29 -22.35 12.63
C ARG A 202 8.24 -21.86 11.54
N GLN A 203 9.22 -22.68 11.18
CA GLN A 203 10.18 -22.34 10.13
C GLN A 203 9.46 -22.25 8.78
N LYS A 204 8.71 -23.30 8.41
CA LYS A 204 7.92 -23.30 7.17
C LYS A 204 6.91 -22.15 7.10
N ILE A 205 6.24 -21.81 8.22
CA ILE A 205 5.34 -20.65 8.27
C ILE A 205 6.11 -19.35 8.04
N THR A 206 7.31 -19.22 8.59
CA THR A 206 8.15 -18.04 8.35
C THR A 206 8.44 -17.90 6.86
N GLU A 207 8.92 -18.97 6.20
CA GLU A 207 9.15 -19.00 4.75
C GLU A 207 7.88 -18.63 3.96
N MET A 208 6.73 -19.22 4.31
CA MET A 208 5.44 -18.90 3.66
C MET A 208 4.97 -17.46 3.90
N LEU A 209 5.36 -16.80 5.00
CA LEU A 209 5.04 -15.39 5.22
C LEU A 209 5.88 -14.49 4.32
N GLU A 210 7.12 -14.89 3.98
CA GLU A 210 7.95 -14.17 2.99
C GLU A 210 7.29 -14.27 1.60
N ASP A 211 6.83 -15.47 1.21
CA ASP A 211 6.13 -15.65 -0.07
C ASP A 211 4.84 -14.79 -0.17
N VAL A 212 4.09 -14.65 0.94
CA VAL A 212 2.89 -13.81 0.99
C VAL A 212 3.26 -12.32 0.95
N GLU A 213 4.31 -11.91 1.63
CA GLU A 213 4.83 -10.53 1.57
C GLU A 213 5.26 -10.16 0.14
N ASP A 214 6.01 -11.02 -0.52
CA ASP A 214 6.48 -10.80 -1.90
C ASP A 214 5.29 -10.68 -2.87
N SER A 215 4.18 -11.36 -2.57
CA SER A 215 3.01 -11.42 -3.45
C SER A 215 1.94 -10.35 -3.16
N PHE A 216 1.73 -9.97 -1.90
CA PHE A 216 0.66 -9.05 -1.45
C PHE A 216 1.17 -7.78 -0.75
N GLY A 217 2.48 -7.64 -0.60
CA GLY A 217 3.11 -6.62 0.22
C GLY A 217 2.97 -6.88 1.73
N TRP A 218 3.79 -6.19 2.52
CA TRP A 218 3.89 -6.40 3.97
C TRP A 218 2.59 -6.15 4.74
N ARG A 219 1.70 -5.26 4.24
CA ARG A 219 0.42 -4.94 4.90
C ARG A 219 -0.47 -6.18 5.03
N SER A 220 -0.38 -7.10 4.08
CA SER A 220 -1.12 -8.36 4.06
C SER A 220 -0.83 -9.25 5.28
N LEU A 221 0.41 -9.23 5.78
CA LEU A 221 0.82 -10.03 6.94
C LEU A 221 0.00 -9.65 8.18
N SER A 222 -0.27 -8.37 8.36
CA SER A 222 -1.15 -7.89 9.44
C SER A 222 -2.60 -8.34 9.23
N LYS A 223 -3.10 -8.31 7.99
CA LYS A 223 -4.45 -8.73 7.62
C LYS A 223 -4.69 -10.22 7.86
N ILE A 224 -3.68 -11.09 7.71
CA ILE A 224 -3.79 -12.53 8.01
C ILE A 224 -4.27 -12.74 9.44
N ILE A 225 -3.74 -11.97 10.40
CA ILE A 225 -4.09 -12.09 11.81
C ILE A 225 -5.58 -11.80 12.03
N TYR A 226 -6.13 -10.82 11.31
CA TYR A 226 -7.51 -10.37 11.37
C TYR A 226 -8.41 -11.01 10.30
N ALA A 227 -7.95 -12.11 9.70
CA ALA A 227 -8.74 -12.91 8.76
C ALA A 227 -9.17 -12.13 7.49
N GLY A 228 -8.31 -11.24 7.00
CA GLY A 228 -8.57 -10.38 5.83
C GLY A 228 -9.30 -9.08 6.16
N ASN A 229 -9.95 -8.99 7.33
CA ASN A 229 -10.67 -7.80 7.75
C ASN A 229 -9.74 -6.87 8.51
N LYS A 230 -9.22 -5.85 7.84
CA LYS A 230 -8.63 -4.71 8.53
C LYS A 230 -9.62 -3.56 8.45
N ASP A 231 -9.91 -2.95 9.58
CA ASP A 231 -10.57 -1.64 9.63
C ASP A 231 -9.63 -0.66 8.92
N GLU A 232 -9.66 -0.62 7.59
CA GLU A 232 -8.87 0.35 6.81
C GLU A 232 -9.41 1.77 6.96
N ASN A 233 -10.36 2.00 7.87
CA ASN A 233 -10.93 3.30 8.10
C ASN A 233 -11.16 3.57 9.59
N TYR A 234 -10.16 4.16 10.24
CA TYR A 234 -10.39 5.09 11.33
C TYR A 234 -11.12 6.38 10.87
N ASN A 235 -11.48 6.51 9.57
CA ASN A 235 -12.02 7.77 9.02
C ASN A 235 -13.20 7.67 8.03
N ASN A 236 -13.79 6.50 7.75
CA ASN A 236 -15.01 6.44 6.95
C ASN A 236 -16.06 5.51 7.56
N ASN A 237 -17.19 6.12 7.91
CA ASN A 237 -18.42 5.52 8.42
C ASN A 237 -19.16 4.71 7.33
N THR A 238 -18.54 3.70 6.75
CA THR A 238 -19.28 2.72 5.94
C THR A 238 -19.63 1.54 6.82
N HIS A 239 -20.87 1.55 7.32
CA HIS A 239 -21.51 0.44 8.02
C HIS A 239 -21.70 -0.76 7.08
N ASP A 240 -20.63 -1.55 6.86
CA ASP A 240 -20.79 -2.90 6.29
C ASP A 240 -21.32 -3.83 7.38
N HIS A 241 -22.60 -4.18 7.24
CA HIS A 241 -23.42 -4.89 8.22
C HIS A 241 -23.34 -6.42 8.10
N ASP A 242 -22.45 -6.98 7.28
CA ASP A 242 -22.61 -8.35 6.77
C ASP A 242 -21.69 -9.42 7.41
N ASP A 243 -20.84 -9.08 8.38
CA ASP A 243 -20.07 -10.11 9.12
C ASP A 243 -20.77 -10.58 10.41
N TYR A 244 -22.10 -10.63 10.40
CA TYR A 244 -22.85 -11.37 11.42
C TYR A 244 -22.61 -12.86 11.19
N CYS A 245 -21.68 -13.44 11.96
CA CYS A 245 -21.59 -14.88 12.14
C CYS A 245 -22.98 -15.40 12.50
N SER A 246 -23.66 -16.07 11.56
CA SER A 246 -24.98 -16.72 11.74
C SER A 246 -25.02 -17.75 12.88
N CYS A 247 -23.87 -17.98 13.51
CA CYS A 247 -23.57 -18.75 14.71
C CYS A 247 -24.35 -18.29 15.97
N LEU A 248 -25.04 -17.14 15.91
CA LEU A 248 -25.76 -16.54 17.05
C LEU A 248 -27.28 -16.49 16.87
N MET A 249 -27.83 -16.93 15.74
CA MET A 249 -29.28 -16.95 15.55
C MET A 249 -29.80 -18.36 15.83
N GLU A 250 -30.77 -18.43 16.75
CA GLU A 250 -31.59 -19.59 17.13
C GLU A 250 -31.01 -20.55 18.19
N SER A 251 -30.87 -20.02 19.41
CA SER A 251 -31.15 -20.84 20.60
C SER A 251 -31.72 -19.94 21.69
N ASP A 252 -33.04 -19.79 21.72
CA ASP A 252 -33.85 -19.28 22.85
C ASP A 252 -33.76 -20.25 24.04
N VAL A 253 -32.53 -20.53 24.48
CA VAL A 253 -32.28 -21.25 25.71
C VAL A 253 -31.75 -20.19 26.66
N GLU A 254 -32.59 -19.85 27.64
CA GLU A 254 -32.24 -19.11 28.85
C GLU A 254 -31.11 -19.88 29.56
N VAL A 255 -29.87 -19.71 29.12
CA VAL A 255 -28.70 -20.26 29.80
C VAL A 255 -28.34 -19.29 30.91
N GLU A 256 -28.64 -19.73 32.11
CA GLU A 256 -28.30 -19.10 33.38
C GLU A 256 -26.85 -18.60 33.40
N GLU A 257 -26.68 -17.44 34.03
CA GLU A 257 -25.43 -16.71 34.27
C GLU A 257 -24.36 -17.59 34.93
N ASP A 258 -23.57 -18.33 34.14
CA ASP A 258 -22.32 -18.90 34.63
C ASP A 258 -21.19 -18.71 33.60
N GLY A 259 -20.69 -17.47 33.57
CA GLY A 259 -19.25 -17.22 33.67
C GLY A 259 -18.32 -17.57 32.51
N ASP A 260 -18.75 -18.06 31.34
CA ASP A 260 -17.84 -18.25 30.20
C ASP A 260 -17.85 -17.02 29.29
N GLY A 261 -17.05 -16.02 29.69
CA GLY A 261 -16.85 -14.79 28.93
C GLY A 261 -16.29 -15.09 27.54
N ARG A 262 -17.19 -15.25 26.56
CA ARG A 262 -16.84 -15.37 25.14
C ARG A 262 -15.86 -14.24 24.78
N TYR A 263 -14.63 -14.62 24.50
CA TYR A 263 -13.54 -13.70 24.20
C TYR A 263 -13.80 -12.97 22.88
N ASN A 264 -14.44 -11.80 22.94
CA ASN A 264 -14.70 -10.90 21.80
C ASN A 264 -13.44 -10.15 21.33
N CYS A 265 -12.28 -10.82 21.27
CA CYS A 265 -11.07 -10.21 20.73
C CYS A 265 -10.95 -10.52 19.24
N LYS A 266 -10.62 -9.52 18.42
CA LYS A 266 -10.48 -9.59 16.94
C LYS A 266 -9.58 -10.73 16.42
N LEU A 267 -8.73 -11.29 17.29
CA LEU A 267 -7.85 -12.42 16.98
C LEU A 267 -8.54 -13.79 17.03
N HIS A 268 -9.77 -13.88 17.53
CA HIS A 268 -10.49 -15.13 17.70
C HIS A 268 -11.27 -15.48 16.43
N ALA A 269 -11.50 -16.76 16.22
CA ALA A 269 -12.52 -17.25 15.30
C ALA A 269 -13.45 -18.16 16.10
N CYS A 270 -14.76 -17.98 15.94
CA CYS A 270 -15.77 -18.74 16.68
C CYS A 270 -15.68 -20.26 16.42
N HIS A 271 -15.23 -20.64 15.23
CA HIS A 271 -15.15 -22.03 14.78
C HIS A 271 -13.87 -22.75 15.22
N TRP A 272 -12.90 -22.04 15.80
CA TRP A 272 -11.66 -22.63 16.26
C TRP A 272 -11.88 -23.46 17.52
N SER A 273 -11.42 -24.71 17.50
CA SER A 273 -11.31 -25.48 18.74
C SER A 273 -10.28 -24.86 19.69
N SER A 274 -10.34 -25.19 20.98
CA SER A 274 -9.41 -24.67 22.00
C SER A 274 -7.93 -24.82 21.60
N LYS A 275 -7.59 -25.93 20.95
CA LYS A 275 -6.23 -26.18 20.43
C LYS A 275 -5.81 -25.14 19.37
N HIS A 276 -6.70 -24.82 18.42
CA HIS A 276 -6.43 -23.80 17.40
C HIS A 276 -6.36 -22.41 18.04
N LEU A 277 -7.25 -22.15 19.01
CA LEU A 277 -7.29 -20.90 19.75
C LEU A 277 -5.93 -20.63 20.41
N GLU A 278 -5.32 -21.60 21.08
CA GLU A 278 -3.99 -21.46 21.68
C GLU A 278 -2.91 -21.05 20.67
N GLN A 279 -2.98 -21.55 19.43
CA GLN A 279 -1.98 -21.25 18.40
C GLN A 279 -2.08 -19.83 17.82
N ARG A 280 -3.20 -19.12 18.01
CA ARG A 280 -3.39 -17.75 17.47
C ARG A 280 -2.29 -16.78 17.89
N LEU A 281 -1.82 -16.91 19.13
CA LEU A 281 -0.76 -16.07 19.68
C LEU A 281 0.59 -16.37 19.04
N HIS A 282 0.85 -17.64 18.71
CA HIS A 282 2.08 -18.03 18.03
C HIS A 282 2.15 -17.48 16.60
N ILE A 283 1.04 -17.45 15.87
CA ILE A 283 1.00 -16.83 14.53
C ILE A 283 1.21 -15.34 14.64
N ARG A 284 0.52 -14.68 15.58
CA ARG A 284 0.72 -13.26 15.85
C ARG A 284 2.20 -12.97 16.11
N ASP A 285 2.86 -13.79 16.93
CA ASP A 285 4.28 -13.60 17.25
C ASP A 285 5.20 -13.82 16.03
N LEU A 286 4.88 -14.79 15.14
CA LEU A 286 5.63 -15.01 13.89
C LEU A 286 5.46 -13.84 12.90
N VAL A 287 4.23 -13.37 12.71
CA VAL A 287 3.93 -12.19 11.88
C VAL A 287 4.61 -10.95 12.44
N LEU A 288 4.54 -10.72 13.76
CA LEU A 288 5.23 -9.60 14.41
C LEU A 288 6.74 -9.68 14.23
N ALA A 289 7.32 -10.88 14.33
CA ALA A 289 8.76 -11.06 14.09
C ALA A 289 9.13 -10.66 12.65
N ARG A 290 8.36 -11.10 11.64
CA ARG A 290 8.59 -10.72 10.25
C ARG A 290 8.43 -9.22 10.03
N LEU A 291 7.35 -8.60 10.52
CA LEU A 291 7.14 -7.15 10.43
C LEU A 291 8.24 -6.35 11.13
N CYS A 292 8.76 -6.83 12.28
CA CYS A 292 9.89 -6.18 12.95
C CYS A 292 11.18 -6.28 12.12
N ASN A 293 11.43 -7.41 11.46
CA ASN A 293 12.58 -7.56 10.56
C ASN A 293 12.47 -6.58 9.38
N LEU A 294 11.28 -6.41 8.80
CA LEU A 294 11.05 -5.42 7.75
C LEU A 294 11.27 -4.00 8.25
N PHE A 295 10.80 -3.68 9.45
CA PHE A 295 11.00 -2.37 10.06
C PHE A 295 12.47 -2.05 10.31
N GLU A 296 13.30 -3.07 10.57
CA GLU A 296 14.75 -2.90 10.71
C GLU A 296 15.45 -2.59 9.38
N LEU A 297 14.89 -3.06 8.26
CA LEU A 297 15.42 -2.81 6.91
C LEU A 297 14.93 -1.47 6.34
N GLU A 298 13.62 -1.24 6.38
CA GLU A 298 12.97 -0.07 5.79
C GLU A 298 11.80 0.38 6.68
N PRO A 299 12.05 1.24 7.67
CA PRO A 299 10.99 1.71 8.56
C PRO A 299 10.05 2.66 7.82
N SER A 300 8.75 2.54 8.11
CA SER A 300 7.72 3.51 7.71
C SER A 300 6.75 3.76 8.85
N LEU A 301 6.03 4.88 8.81
CA LEU A 301 5.03 5.20 9.84
C LEU A 301 3.89 4.16 9.84
N ASP A 302 3.42 3.75 8.67
CA ASP A 302 2.36 2.74 8.55
C ASP A 302 2.79 1.40 9.14
N LEU A 303 4.00 0.94 8.82
CA LEU A 303 4.55 -0.31 9.36
C LEU A 303 4.69 -0.22 10.88
N TYR A 304 5.16 0.92 11.39
CA TYR A 304 5.21 1.18 12.82
C TYR A 304 3.82 1.03 13.46
N LEU A 305 2.82 1.74 12.96
CA LEU A 305 1.45 1.73 13.49
C LEU A 305 0.83 0.33 13.44
N ASP A 306 1.07 -0.42 12.37
CA ASP A 306 0.59 -1.79 12.24
C ASP A 306 1.20 -2.72 13.29
N ILE A 307 2.51 -2.62 13.53
CA ILE A 307 3.17 -3.41 14.57
C ILE A 307 2.63 -3.04 15.96
N ILE A 308 2.38 -1.75 16.23
CA ILE A 308 1.77 -1.28 17.49
C ILE A 308 0.34 -1.82 17.63
N ASN A 309 -0.45 -1.83 16.56
CA ASN A 309 -1.84 -2.30 16.59
C ASN A 309 -1.96 -3.80 16.87
N ILE A 310 -1.01 -4.59 16.39
CA ILE A 310 -0.98 -6.04 16.60
C ILE A 310 -0.45 -6.41 18.00
N SER A 311 0.48 -5.62 18.54
CA SER A 311 1.25 -6.00 19.73
C SER A 311 1.09 -5.02 20.89
N SER A 312 0.96 -5.56 22.10
CA SER A 312 0.81 -4.75 23.31
C SER A 312 2.10 -4.12 23.84
N ARG A 313 3.29 -4.48 23.29
CA ARG A 313 4.59 -4.14 23.91
C ARG A 313 5.78 -3.78 22.99
N PRO A 314 5.71 -3.62 21.66
CA PRO A 314 6.93 -3.53 20.84
C PRO A 314 7.47 -2.09 20.71
N ALA A 315 6.71 -1.06 21.10
CA ALA A 315 7.08 0.34 20.89
C ALA A 315 8.51 0.65 21.36
N ARG A 316 8.90 0.18 22.55
CA ARG A 316 10.25 0.43 23.08
C ARG A 316 11.35 -0.24 22.25
N GLN A 317 11.09 -1.41 21.67
CA GLN A 317 12.05 -2.11 20.82
C GLN A 317 12.17 -1.44 19.46
N LEU A 318 11.04 -1.12 18.82
CA LEU A 318 11.02 -0.38 17.56
C LEU A 318 11.73 0.97 17.69
N MET A 319 11.51 1.69 18.79
CA MET A 319 12.16 2.98 19.04
C MET A 319 13.66 2.87 19.31
N LYS A 320 14.16 1.68 19.72
CA LYS A 320 15.60 1.40 19.80
C LYS A 320 16.17 1.12 18.41
N ILE A 321 15.52 0.25 17.62
CA ILE A 321 15.89 -0.03 16.24
C ILE A 321 15.95 1.28 15.45
N LEU A 322 14.87 2.06 15.48
CA LEU A 322 14.76 3.36 14.81
C LEU A 322 15.88 4.32 15.24
N SER A 323 16.26 4.35 16.51
CA SER A 323 17.36 5.24 16.96
C SER A 323 18.74 4.84 16.42
N VAL A 324 18.91 3.59 15.99
CA VAL A 324 20.15 3.10 15.38
C VAL A 324 20.13 3.38 13.88
N ILE A 325 19.00 3.15 13.21
CA ILE A 325 18.92 3.22 11.74
C ILE A 325 18.46 4.56 11.17
N ALA A 326 17.93 5.48 12.01
CA ALA A 326 17.30 6.75 11.58
C ALA A 326 18.11 7.60 10.59
N THR A 327 19.43 7.41 10.52
CA THR A 327 20.34 8.22 9.69
C THR A 327 20.97 7.43 8.54
N ASN A 328 20.51 6.20 8.27
CA ASN A 328 21.09 5.33 7.24
C ASN A 328 20.76 5.76 5.80
N SER A 329 19.60 6.37 5.59
CA SER A 329 19.12 6.87 4.29
C SER A 329 18.17 8.05 4.47
N SER A 330 17.89 8.78 3.38
CA SER A 330 16.86 9.83 3.37
C SER A 330 15.46 9.30 3.71
N SER A 331 15.07 8.16 3.12
CA SER A 331 13.78 7.50 3.39
C SER A 331 13.64 7.12 4.88
N THR A 332 14.68 6.51 5.46
CA THR A 332 14.70 6.13 6.87
C THR A 332 14.67 7.35 7.78
N PHE A 333 15.31 8.44 7.39
CA PHE A 333 15.30 9.71 8.13
C PHE A 333 13.90 10.34 8.15
N ALA A 334 13.24 10.42 7.00
CA ALA A 334 11.87 10.91 6.89
C ALA A 334 10.90 10.07 7.72
N ALA A 335 10.99 8.74 7.63
CA ALA A 335 10.19 7.83 8.45
C ALA A 335 10.44 8.03 9.95
N ALA A 336 11.71 8.21 10.36
CA ALA A 336 12.06 8.45 11.75
C ALA A 336 11.47 9.76 12.30
N LEU A 337 11.44 10.83 11.49
CA LEU A 337 10.79 12.08 11.87
C LEU A 337 9.29 11.89 12.10
N SER A 338 8.59 11.21 11.19
CA SER A 338 7.16 10.91 11.33
C SER A 338 6.84 10.09 12.56
N ILE A 339 7.61 9.02 12.82
CA ILE A 339 7.41 8.16 13.98
C ILE A 339 7.74 8.91 15.27
N TYR A 340 8.79 9.72 15.30
CA TYR A 340 9.08 10.55 16.47
C TYR A 340 8.06 11.67 16.66
N ALA A 341 7.44 12.16 15.60
CA ALA A 341 6.36 13.14 15.68
C ALA A 341 5.11 12.52 16.34
N ILE A 342 4.66 11.35 15.90
CA ILE A 342 3.48 10.70 16.49
C ILE A 342 3.71 10.30 17.95
N GLU A 343 4.93 9.87 18.28
CA GLU A 343 5.36 9.54 19.65
C GLU A 343 5.73 10.77 20.50
N CYS A 344 5.58 11.98 19.97
CA CYS A 344 5.89 13.25 20.64
C CYS A 344 7.32 13.32 21.21
N GLN A 345 8.32 12.73 20.53
CA GLN A 345 9.72 12.67 20.96
C GLN A 345 10.51 13.92 20.55
N THR A 346 10.11 15.09 21.07
CA THR A 346 10.62 16.41 20.69
C THR A 346 12.15 16.54 20.75
N TYR A 347 12.79 15.96 21.77
CA TYR A 347 14.25 15.97 21.91
C TYR A 347 14.95 15.22 20.77
N ARG A 348 14.42 14.04 20.37
CA ARG A 348 15.01 13.22 19.32
C ARG A 348 14.85 13.89 17.96
N ILE A 349 13.68 14.47 17.68
CA ILE A 349 13.42 15.28 16.48
C ILE A 349 14.45 16.41 16.38
N CYS A 350 14.60 17.20 17.45
CA CYS A 350 15.53 18.32 17.49
C CYS A 350 16.97 17.87 17.21
N LYS A 351 17.42 16.80 17.88
CA LYS A 351 18.76 16.22 17.70
C LYS A 351 18.99 15.72 16.26
N LEU A 352 18.01 15.05 15.66
CA LEU A 352 18.10 14.56 14.28
C LEU A 352 18.21 15.72 13.30
N LEU A 353 17.33 16.73 13.43
CA LEU A 353 17.38 17.93 12.59
C LEU A 353 18.66 18.74 12.76
N ASP A 354 19.30 18.72 13.94
CA ASP A 354 20.60 19.37 14.16
C ASP A 354 21.75 18.73 13.39
N THR A 355 21.68 17.41 13.21
CA THR A 355 22.83 16.61 12.78
C THR A 355 22.69 16.11 11.34
N HIS A 356 21.46 15.92 10.87
CA HIS A 356 21.17 15.21 9.62
C HIS A 356 20.05 15.86 8.79
N SER A 357 19.75 17.15 8.98
CA SER A 357 18.74 17.84 8.14
C SER A 357 19.07 17.82 6.63
N HIS A 358 20.34 17.63 6.27
CA HIS A 358 20.79 17.47 4.88
C HIS A 358 20.28 16.18 4.20
N LEU A 359 19.74 15.22 4.97
CA LEU A 359 19.12 14.01 4.43
C LEU A 359 17.67 14.22 3.98
N LEU A 360 17.05 15.35 4.34
CA LEU A 360 15.70 15.69 3.90
C LEU A 360 15.71 16.06 2.44
N ARG A 361 14.82 15.43 1.68
CA ARG A 361 14.51 15.81 0.31
C ARG A 361 13.28 16.71 0.29
N PRO A 362 13.07 17.49 -0.79
CA PRO A 362 11.88 18.31 -0.93
C PRO A 362 10.56 17.53 -0.77
N GLN A 363 10.50 16.30 -1.29
CA GLN A 363 9.32 15.42 -1.15
C GLN A 363 9.03 14.97 0.29
N ASP A 364 10.01 15.05 1.20
CA ASP A 364 9.84 14.66 2.61
C ASP A 364 9.21 15.81 3.46
N ALA A 365 8.58 16.80 2.79
CA ALA A 365 8.06 18.02 3.41
C ALA A 365 6.98 17.73 4.47
N ASP A 366 6.06 16.80 4.21
CA ASP A 366 4.98 16.46 5.15
C ASP A 366 5.51 15.89 6.46
N GLN A 367 6.48 14.97 6.35
CA GLN A 367 7.17 14.36 7.49
C GLN A 367 7.94 15.43 8.27
N TYR A 368 8.57 16.38 7.56
CA TYR A 368 9.26 17.49 8.18
C TYR A 368 8.31 18.46 8.90
N GLN A 369 7.21 18.86 8.26
CA GLN A 369 6.18 19.72 8.84
C GLN A 369 5.54 19.06 10.08
N ALA A 370 5.23 17.77 10.03
CA ALA A 370 4.71 17.01 11.17
C ALA A 370 5.68 17.05 12.37
N ALA A 371 6.98 16.87 12.12
CA ALA A 371 8.01 16.95 13.14
C ALA A 371 8.15 18.37 13.73
N VAL A 372 8.13 19.40 12.89
CA VAL A 372 8.19 20.81 13.33
C VAL A 372 6.96 21.20 14.13
N LEU A 373 5.77 20.70 13.78
CA LEU A 373 4.55 20.92 14.54
C LEU A 373 4.70 20.47 16.01
N VAL A 374 5.35 19.32 16.23
CA VAL A 374 5.66 18.82 17.59
C VAL A 374 6.66 19.73 18.31
N LEU A 375 7.68 20.25 17.60
CA LEU A 375 8.63 21.22 18.17
C LEU A 375 7.95 22.54 18.59
N VAL A 376 7.00 23.06 17.79
CA VAL A 376 6.29 24.32 18.08
C VAL A 376 5.48 24.22 19.37
N ARG A 377 4.87 23.06 19.63
CA ARG A 377 4.05 22.79 20.82
C ARG A 377 4.88 22.90 22.10
N GLU A 378 6.15 22.51 22.06
CA GLU A 378 7.05 22.55 23.22
C GLU A 378 7.77 23.90 23.35
N THR A 379 7.52 24.63 24.44
CA THR A 379 8.01 26.00 24.65
C THR A 379 9.53 26.11 24.52
N ARG A 380 10.27 25.08 24.95
CA ARG A 380 11.75 25.05 24.86
C ARG A 380 12.28 25.03 23.42
N TYR A 381 11.59 24.36 22.50
CA TYR A 381 12.05 24.19 21.11
C TYR A 381 11.35 25.14 20.14
N ARG A 382 10.34 25.86 20.61
CA ARG A 382 9.57 26.79 19.79
C ARG A 382 10.38 27.83 19.02
N PRO A 383 11.40 28.51 19.60
CA PRO A 383 12.19 29.49 18.84
C PRO A 383 12.90 28.86 17.64
N ARG A 384 13.39 27.62 17.80
CA ARG A 384 14.01 26.85 16.72
C ARG A 384 12.97 26.50 15.65
N ALA A 385 11.80 26.02 16.06
CA ALA A 385 10.74 25.64 15.16
C ALA A 385 10.27 26.84 14.31
N LEU A 386 10.12 28.03 14.91
CA LEU A 386 9.77 29.25 14.17
C LEU A 386 10.85 29.65 13.16
N LYS A 387 12.14 29.49 13.51
CA LYS A 387 13.24 29.75 12.57
C LYS A 387 13.24 28.78 11.38
N ILE A 388 12.86 27.52 11.62
CA ILE A 388 12.67 26.54 10.55
C ILE A 388 11.53 26.98 9.64
N ILE A 389 10.36 27.28 10.19
CA ILE A 389 9.19 27.73 9.41
C ILE A 389 9.53 28.97 8.58
N GLU A 390 10.19 29.96 9.19
CA GLU A 390 10.65 31.17 8.50
C GLU A 390 11.54 30.84 7.30
N LYS A 391 12.55 29.99 7.52
CA LYS A 391 13.50 29.55 6.48
C LYS A 391 12.78 28.83 5.35
N GLU A 392 11.92 27.87 5.66
CA GLU A 392 11.26 27.02 4.65
C GLU A 392 10.20 27.79 3.85
N ILE A 393 9.47 28.73 4.48
CA ILE A 393 8.59 29.67 3.75
C ILE A 393 9.41 30.51 2.76
N GLN A 394 10.55 31.05 3.21
CA GLN A 394 11.40 31.88 2.38
C GLN A 394 12.03 31.10 1.21
N GLU A 395 12.51 29.88 1.46
CA GLU A 395 13.10 29.01 0.43
C GLU A 395 12.04 28.54 -0.59
N THR A 396 10.83 28.19 -0.11
CA THR A 396 9.74 27.80 -1.00
C THR A 396 9.31 29.00 -1.85
N ALA A 397 9.13 30.18 -1.25
CA ALA A 397 8.83 31.42 -1.97
C ALA A 397 9.90 31.77 -3.01
N HIS A 398 11.18 31.61 -2.67
CA HIS A 398 12.29 31.82 -3.59
C HIS A 398 12.23 30.81 -4.75
N SER A 399 11.90 29.55 -4.49
CA SER A 399 11.73 28.53 -5.53
C SER A 399 10.58 28.88 -6.48
N VAL A 400 9.44 29.34 -5.95
CA VAL A 400 8.31 29.83 -6.77
C VAL A 400 8.76 31.01 -7.62
N ARG A 401 9.51 31.96 -7.05
CA ARG A 401 10.07 33.09 -7.80
C ARG A 401 10.90 32.63 -8.98
N LEU A 402 11.82 31.68 -8.80
CA LEU A 402 12.65 31.16 -9.88
C LEU A 402 11.82 30.48 -10.98
N LEU A 403 10.77 29.74 -10.61
CA LEU A 403 9.85 29.15 -11.59
C LEU A 403 9.08 30.22 -12.37
N VAL A 404 8.59 31.27 -11.69
CA VAL A 404 7.93 32.41 -12.34
C VAL A 404 8.90 33.14 -13.26
N GLU A 405 10.13 33.42 -12.82
CA GLU A 405 11.18 34.04 -13.65
C GLU A 405 11.52 33.20 -14.89
N SER A 406 11.42 31.86 -14.84
CA SER A 406 11.58 31.01 -16.02
C SER A 406 10.49 31.26 -17.09
N SER A 407 9.28 31.59 -16.65
CA SER A 407 8.14 31.90 -17.52
C SER A 407 8.06 33.38 -17.93
N PHE A 408 8.71 34.25 -17.16
CA PHE A 408 8.75 35.70 -17.35
C PHE A 408 10.20 36.23 -17.25
N CYS A 409 11.05 35.87 -18.23
CA CYS A 409 12.48 36.18 -18.19
C CYS A 409 12.80 37.68 -18.12
N GLY A 410 11.87 38.55 -18.52
CA GLY A 410 12.05 40.00 -18.49
C GLY A 410 11.81 40.66 -17.12
N LEU A 411 11.39 39.93 -16.09
CA LEU A 411 11.10 40.49 -14.75
C LEU A 411 12.32 41.19 -14.13
N ASN A 412 13.51 40.64 -14.35
CA ASN A 412 14.74 41.17 -13.76
C ASN A 412 15.35 42.35 -14.51
N THR A 413 14.80 42.74 -15.67
CA THR A 413 15.28 43.88 -16.45
C THR A 413 14.95 45.20 -15.75
N GLU A 414 15.95 46.06 -15.56
CA GLU A 414 15.78 47.34 -14.84
C GLU A 414 14.70 48.26 -15.46
N SER A 415 14.54 48.24 -16.79
CA SER A 415 13.45 48.98 -17.46
C SER A 415 12.07 48.48 -17.03
N ASN A 416 11.90 47.17 -16.90
CA ASN A 416 10.64 46.52 -16.57
C ASN A 416 10.33 46.66 -15.08
N LYS A 417 11.34 46.61 -14.21
CA LYS A 417 11.19 46.95 -12.78
C LYS A 417 10.75 48.40 -12.59
N ALA A 418 11.38 49.33 -13.29
CA ALA A 418 11.02 50.75 -13.22
C ALA A 418 9.61 51.01 -13.73
N GLU A 419 9.17 50.32 -14.79
CA GLU A 419 7.80 50.44 -15.30
C GLU A 419 6.78 49.85 -14.33
N LEU A 420 7.04 48.68 -13.74
CA LEU A 420 6.18 48.11 -12.70
C LEU A 420 5.98 49.09 -11.55
N GLN A 421 7.04 49.74 -11.08
CA GLN A 421 6.95 50.78 -10.03
C GLN A 421 6.12 52.01 -10.44
N ARG A 422 6.03 52.34 -11.74
CA ARG A 422 5.12 53.38 -12.24
C ARG A 422 3.68 52.88 -12.28
N ILE A 423 3.46 51.65 -12.75
CA ILE A 423 2.14 51.00 -12.76
C ILE A 423 1.55 50.94 -11.36
N LEU A 424 2.34 50.53 -10.36
CA LEU A 424 1.89 50.43 -8.97
C LEU A 424 1.41 51.75 -8.37
N LYS A 425 1.83 52.91 -8.90
CA LYS A 425 1.38 54.24 -8.47
C LYS A 425 0.08 54.71 -9.11
N LEU A 426 -0.39 54.03 -10.15
CA LEU A 426 -1.65 54.34 -10.83
C LEU A 426 -2.83 53.84 -10.01
N GLU A 427 -3.97 54.52 -10.13
CA GLU A 427 -5.21 54.11 -9.49
C GLU A 427 -5.65 52.72 -9.97
N MET A 428 -6.00 51.84 -9.03
CA MET A 428 -6.46 50.48 -9.31
C MET A 428 -7.72 50.51 -10.21
N ALA A 429 -7.83 49.54 -11.12
CA ALA A 429 -8.94 49.41 -12.07
C ALA A 429 -9.12 50.57 -13.06
N SER A 430 -8.19 51.54 -13.12
CA SER A 430 -8.21 52.56 -14.17
C SER A 430 -7.80 51.97 -15.53
N GLN A 431 -8.46 52.37 -16.62
CA GLN A 431 -8.11 51.90 -17.97
C GLN A 431 -6.62 52.10 -18.32
N PRO A 432 -5.99 53.26 -18.01
CA PRO A 432 -4.57 53.46 -18.29
C PRO A 432 -3.65 52.48 -17.54
N ARG A 433 -4.08 51.98 -16.38
CA ARG A 433 -3.35 50.99 -15.61
C ARG A 433 -3.50 49.60 -16.23
N LEU A 434 -4.72 49.21 -16.61
CA LEU A 434 -4.97 47.92 -17.27
C LEU A 434 -4.17 47.80 -18.58
N ASP A 435 -4.17 48.84 -19.41
CA ASP A 435 -3.42 48.88 -20.66
C ASP A 435 -1.91 48.70 -20.40
N ARG A 436 -1.36 49.43 -19.41
CA ARG A 436 0.06 49.32 -19.04
C ARG A 436 0.43 47.98 -18.41
N VAL A 437 -0.47 47.35 -17.66
CA VAL A 437 -0.25 46.01 -17.10
C VAL A 437 -0.13 45.00 -18.23
N ASN A 438 -1.04 45.05 -19.22
CA ASN A 438 -0.98 44.18 -20.40
C ASN A 438 0.32 44.38 -21.18
N ASP A 439 0.68 45.63 -21.50
CA ASP A 439 1.91 45.97 -22.21
C ASP A 439 3.17 45.50 -21.44
N TRP A 440 3.17 45.67 -20.12
CA TRP A 440 4.27 45.24 -19.26
C TRP A 440 4.42 43.71 -19.27
N ILE A 441 3.31 42.97 -19.21
CA ILE A 441 3.31 41.51 -19.23
C ILE A 441 3.81 40.96 -20.56
N ASP A 442 3.37 41.55 -21.67
CA ASP A 442 3.88 41.22 -23.01
C ASP A 442 5.39 41.49 -23.12
N ALA A 443 5.90 42.49 -22.40
CA ALA A 443 7.34 42.81 -22.37
C ALA A 443 8.17 41.91 -21.45
N VAL A 444 7.57 41.22 -20.46
CA VAL A 444 8.29 40.35 -19.53
C VAL A 444 8.16 38.87 -19.81
N ILE A 445 7.13 38.44 -20.55
CA ILE A 445 6.86 37.02 -20.83
C ILE A 445 7.98 36.37 -21.65
N THR A 446 8.39 35.16 -21.25
CA THR A 446 9.38 34.38 -22.02
C THR A 446 8.76 33.93 -23.35
N PRO A 447 9.38 34.21 -24.51
CA PRO A 447 8.90 33.72 -25.81
C PRO A 447 8.81 32.19 -25.83
N ILE A 448 7.82 31.63 -26.53
CA ILE A 448 7.58 30.17 -26.60
C ILE A 448 8.73 29.42 -27.30
N SER A 449 9.57 30.11 -28.09
CA SER A 449 10.65 29.53 -28.90
C SER A 449 11.98 29.31 -28.14
N ALA A 450 11.95 28.98 -26.85
CA ALA A 450 13.19 28.76 -26.07
C ALA A 450 13.74 27.34 -26.31
N PRO A 451 15.08 27.16 -26.45
CA PRO A 451 15.68 25.86 -26.72
C PRO A 451 15.57 24.90 -25.52
N MET A 452 15.39 23.60 -25.81
CA MET A 452 15.19 22.53 -24.83
C MET A 452 16.20 22.54 -23.66
N HIS A 453 15.73 22.16 -22.48
CA HIS A 453 16.59 21.94 -21.31
C HIS A 453 17.48 20.68 -21.54
N PRO A 454 18.81 20.75 -21.35
CA PRO A 454 19.75 19.65 -21.65
C PRO A 454 19.45 18.34 -20.92
N VAL A 455 18.82 18.41 -19.75
CA VAL A 455 18.45 17.24 -18.93
C VAL A 455 17.26 16.50 -19.53
N VAL A 456 16.26 17.22 -20.07
CA VAL A 456 15.10 16.62 -20.75
C VAL A 456 15.55 15.88 -22.01
N PHE A 457 16.53 16.45 -22.73
CA PHE A 457 17.16 15.79 -23.87
C PHE A 457 17.91 14.50 -23.48
N ALA A 458 18.62 14.52 -22.34
CA ALA A 458 19.33 13.35 -21.83
C ALA A 458 18.36 12.25 -21.33
N ALA A 459 17.29 12.63 -20.64
CA ALA A 459 16.24 11.72 -20.19
C ALA A 459 15.53 11.05 -21.38
N ALA A 460 15.20 11.82 -22.42
CA ALA A 460 14.61 11.28 -23.65
C ALA A 460 15.55 10.28 -24.36
N MET A 461 16.84 10.59 -24.43
CA MET A 461 17.87 9.68 -24.98
C MET A 461 18.02 8.38 -24.16
N MET A 462 17.99 8.47 -22.83
CA MET A 462 18.10 7.30 -21.93
C MET A 462 16.86 6.41 -21.95
N MET A 463 15.67 7.00 -22.13
CA MET A 463 14.39 6.30 -22.27
C MET A 463 14.20 5.65 -23.65
N GLY A 464 15.19 5.79 -24.56
CA GLY A 464 15.15 5.17 -25.89
C GLY A 464 14.23 5.89 -26.89
N LEU A 465 13.88 7.15 -26.64
CA LEU A 465 13.11 7.95 -27.59
C LEU A 465 13.99 8.31 -28.80
N PRO A 466 13.49 8.17 -30.04
CA PRO A 466 14.28 8.40 -31.24
C PRO A 466 14.76 9.85 -31.31
N PRO A 467 16.04 10.09 -31.67
CA PRO A 467 16.57 11.44 -31.81
C PRO A 467 15.94 12.08 -33.06
N GLY A 468 15.07 13.07 -32.87
CA GLY A 468 14.42 13.81 -33.96
C GLY A 468 12.94 14.14 -33.77
N LEU A 469 12.40 14.12 -32.55
CA LEU A 469 11.11 14.78 -32.27
C LEU A 469 11.31 16.29 -32.46
N ASP A 470 10.52 16.88 -33.36
CA ASP A 470 10.54 18.32 -33.64
C ASP A 470 10.31 19.11 -32.34
N GLU A 471 10.86 20.32 -32.25
CA GLU A 471 10.76 21.23 -31.09
C GLU A 471 9.31 21.59 -30.69
N SER A 472 8.29 21.11 -31.42
CA SER A 472 6.87 21.26 -31.09
C SER A 472 6.33 20.22 -30.11
N ASP A 473 7.01 19.10 -29.88
CA ASP A 473 6.48 17.95 -29.14
C ASP A 473 6.97 17.91 -27.67
N GLU A 474 7.22 19.07 -27.05
CA GLU A 474 7.50 19.17 -25.60
C GLU A 474 6.36 18.58 -24.74
N SER A 475 5.14 18.51 -25.28
CA SER A 475 4.00 17.88 -24.61
C SER A 475 4.20 16.39 -24.35
N ASP A 476 4.88 15.68 -25.25
CA ASP A 476 4.89 14.22 -25.25
C ASP A 476 5.89 13.64 -24.24
N ILE A 477 7.00 14.33 -23.98
CA ILE A 477 7.98 13.91 -22.96
C ILE A 477 7.46 14.22 -21.56
N MET A 478 6.83 15.38 -21.37
CA MET A 478 6.26 15.75 -20.06
C MET A 478 5.00 14.95 -19.73
N SER A 479 4.21 14.54 -20.73
CA SER A 479 3.09 13.61 -20.57
C SER A 479 3.55 12.20 -20.17
N PHE A 480 4.82 11.83 -20.41
CA PHE A 480 5.36 10.54 -19.99
C PHE A 480 5.56 10.45 -18.47
N LEU A 481 5.84 11.58 -17.81
CA LEU A 481 5.86 11.67 -16.34
C LEU A 481 4.46 11.55 -15.71
N ASP A 482 3.40 11.65 -16.52
CA ASP A 482 1.99 11.54 -16.11
C ASP A 482 1.43 10.11 -16.29
N LEU A 483 2.23 9.13 -16.73
CA LEU A 483 1.74 7.76 -17.02
C LEU A 483 1.32 6.99 -15.77
N ASP A 484 1.91 7.28 -14.61
CA ASP A 484 1.43 6.82 -13.31
C ASP A 484 1.83 7.82 -12.21
N PRO A 485 0.93 8.69 -11.74
CA PRO A 485 1.23 9.69 -10.71
C PRO A 485 1.57 9.07 -9.35
N ASP A 486 1.30 7.77 -9.14
CA ASP A 486 1.51 7.07 -7.88
C ASP A 486 2.77 6.19 -7.89
N ASP A 487 3.50 6.10 -9.02
CA ASP A 487 4.74 5.32 -9.11
C ASP A 487 5.85 5.91 -8.21
N PRO A 488 6.32 5.21 -7.16
CA PRO A 488 7.35 5.72 -6.26
C PRO A 488 8.72 5.88 -6.93
N ASP A 489 9.03 5.12 -7.98
CA ASP A 489 10.33 5.19 -8.67
C ASP A 489 10.46 6.48 -9.50
N LEU A 490 9.33 7.07 -9.90
CA LEU A 490 9.28 8.34 -10.62
C LEU A 490 9.17 9.56 -9.68
N ALA A 491 9.04 9.35 -8.36
CA ALA A 491 8.80 10.44 -7.41
C ALA A 491 9.91 11.50 -7.40
N ASP A 492 11.18 11.08 -7.34
CA ASP A 492 12.32 12.01 -7.32
C ASP A 492 12.40 12.81 -8.64
N MET A 493 12.05 12.19 -9.78
CA MET A 493 12.00 12.90 -11.08
C MET A 493 10.81 13.86 -11.17
N ARG A 494 9.62 13.43 -10.74
CA ARG A 494 8.45 14.32 -10.65
C ARG A 494 8.76 15.51 -9.77
N GLU A 495 9.45 15.31 -8.66
CA GLU A 495 9.86 16.37 -7.78
C GLU A 495 10.86 17.34 -8.45
N GLU A 496 11.81 16.82 -9.24
CA GLU A 496 12.76 17.65 -9.98
C GLU A 496 12.08 18.51 -11.07
N PHE A 497 11.07 17.98 -11.77
CA PHE A 497 10.44 18.65 -12.91
C PHE A 497 9.14 19.39 -12.58
N ARG A 498 8.39 18.94 -11.58
CA ARG A 498 7.07 19.45 -11.16
C ARG A 498 6.97 19.44 -9.63
N PRO A 499 7.78 20.26 -8.94
CA PRO A 499 7.76 20.32 -7.48
C PRO A 499 6.40 20.83 -6.98
N GLN A 500 5.87 20.20 -5.93
CA GLN A 500 4.61 20.58 -5.27
C GLN A 500 4.79 21.83 -4.38
N LEU A 501 5.24 22.94 -4.96
CA LEU A 501 5.61 24.14 -4.19
C LEU A 501 4.42 24.83 -3.52
N ARG A 502 3.21 24.77 -4.12
CA ARG A 502 1.99 25.29 -3.50
C ARG A 502 1.71 24.59 -2.18
N GLU A 503 1.57 23.26 -2.23
CA GLU A 503 1.26 22.42 -1.07
C GLU A 503 2.29 22.61 0.06
N ARG A 504 3.59 22.70 -0.31
CA ARG A 504 4.64 23.02 0.66
C ARG A 504 4.48 24.38 1.30
N PHE A 505 4.28 25.42 0.50
CA PHE A 505 4.15 26.78 0.98
C PHE A 505 2.94 26.90 1.91
N ASP A 506 1.79 26.37 1.48
CA ASP A 506 0.54 26.38 2.22
C ASP A 506 0.64 25.57 3.51
N GLY A 507 1.33 24.42 3.47
CA GLY A 507 1.61 23.61 4.65
C GLY A 507 2.41 24.38 5.71
N TRP A 508 3.47 25.08 5.30
CA TRP A 508 4.26 25.91 6.22
C TRP A 508 3.50 27.14 6.73
N ALA A 509 2.75 27.82 5.86
CA ALA A 509 1.92 28.97 6.24
C ALA A 509 0.82 28.55 7.24
N THR A 510 0.13 27.44 6.97
CA THR A 510 -0.88 26.85 7.86
C THR A 510 -0.28 26.44 9.19
N LEU A 511 0.93 25.86 9.19
CA LEU A 511 1.63 25.50 10.40
C LEU A 511 2.01 26.73 11.23
N ALA A 512 2.45 27.82 10.60
CA ALA A 512 2.72 29.09 11.27
C ALA A 512 1.46 29.62 11.98
N LEU A 513 0.30 29.60 11.32
CA LEU A 513 -0.98 30.08 11.86
C LEU A 513 -1.45 29.32 13.10
N LYS A 514 -0.99 28.08 13.32
CA LYS A 514 -1.30 27.32 14.55
C LYS A 514 -0.65 27.92 15.81
N TYR A 515 0.19 28.96 15.67
CA TYR A 515 0.84 29.63 16.77
C TYR A 515 0.45 31.12 16.90
N SER A 516 0.41 31.63 18.13
CA SER A 516 -0.03 33.01 18.42
C SER A 516 0.85 34.10 17.81
N ALA A 517 2.16 33.87 17.63
CA ALA A 517 3.05 34.78 16.90
C ALA A 517 3.17 34.45 15.41
N GLY A 518 2.42 33.46 14.92
CA GLY A 518 2.44 33.01 13.54
C GLY A 518 2.07 34.11 12.55
N GLN A 519 1.01 34.87 12.85
CA GLN A 519 0.58 35.97 11.98
C GLN A 519 1.67 37.02 11.81
N ALA A 520 2.37 37.40 12.88
CA ALA A 520 3.46 38.38 12.80
C ALA A 520 4.63 37.85 11.95
N LEU A 521 4.92 36.55 12.02
CA LEU A 521 5.91 35.90 11.16
C LEU A 521 5.46 35.97 9.69
N LEU A 522 4.22 35.59 9.38
CA LEU A 522 3.70 35.60 8.02
C LEU A 522 3.66 37.01 7.42
N SER A 523 3.27 38.02 8.19
CA SER A 523 3.30 39.41 7.71
C SER A 523 4.74 39.88 7.43
N LYS A 524 5.72 39.49 8.26
CA LYS A 524 7.14 39.75 8.00
C LYS A 524 7.62 39.05 6.72
N MET A 525 7.21 37.80 6.51
CA MET A 525 7.53 37.04 5.30
C MET A 525 6.92 37.70 4.07
N PHE A 526 5.65 38.11 4.14
CA PHE A 526 4.99 38.85 3.06
C PHE A 526 5.74 40.14 2.70
N ILE A 527 6.17 40.94 3.66
CA ILE A 527 6.98 42.15 3.40
C ILE A 527 8.26 41.79 2.65
N THR A 528 8.99 40.77 3.12
CA THR A 528 10.23 40.31 2.49
C THR A 528 9.98 39.82 1.05
N MET A 529 8.89 39.06 0.86
CA MET A 529 8.49 38.55 -0.45
C MET A 529 8.04 39.66 -1.39
N ALA A 530 7.37 40.69 -0.91
CA ALA A 530 6.95 41.85 -1.69
C ALA A 530 8.16 42.74 -2.09
N GLU A 531 9.23 42.76 -1.30
CA GLU A 531 10.50 43.40 -1.66
C GLU A 531 11.19 42.64 -2.82
N ASP A 532 11.22 41.31 -2.74
CA ASP A 532 11.85 40.45 -3.76
C ASP A 532 11.00 40.28 -5.03
N MET A 533 9.67 40.33 -4.88
CA MET A 533 8.68 40.14 -5.95
C MET A 533 7.63 41.26 -5.89
N PRO A 534 7.96 42.48 -6.38
CA PRO A 534 7.09 43.65 -6.23
C PRO A 534 5.70 43.49 -6.85
N TYR A 535 5.55 42.61 -7.85
CA TYR A 535 4.26 42.31 -8.47
C TYR A 535 3.25 41.71 -7.50
N LEU A 536 3.69 41.00 -6.45
CA LEU A 536 2.80 40.44 -5.40
C LEU A 536 2.01 41.52 -4.64
N SER A 537 2.48 42.77 -4.66
CA SER A 537 1.77 43.89 -4.04
C SER A 537 0.46 44.21 -4.75
N SER A 538 0.25 43.71 -5.97
CA SER A 538 -0.84 44.11 -6.86
C SER A 538 -1.66 42.96 -7.42
N ALA A 539 -2.96 42.94 -7.13
CA ALA A 539 -3.83 41.81 -7.49
C ALA A 539 -4.03 41.70 -9.01
N ASP A 540 -4.19 42.83 -9.69
CA ASP A 540 -4.39 42.91 -11.15
C ASP A 540 -3.16 42.43 -11.94
N VAL A 541 -1.95 42.79 -11.49
CA VAL A 541 -0.70 42.32 -12.10
C VAL A 541 -0.56 40.80 -11.94
N CYS A 542 -0.78 40.28 -10.74
CA CYS A 542 -0.74 38.84 -10.48
C CYS A 542 -1.78 38.08 -11.31
N GLN A 543 -3.02 38.59 -11.39
CA GLN A 543 -4.09 37.96 -12.15
C GLN A 543 -3.74 37.85 -13.63
N GLU A 544 -3.19 38.92 -14.23
CA GLU A 544 -2.84 38.87 -15.65
C GLU A 544 -1.62 37.97 -15.90
N MET A 545 -0.66 37.89 -14.96
CA MET A 545 0.41 36.88 -15.02
C MET A 545 -0.15 35.45 -14.96
N LEU A 546 -1.11 35.16 -14.07
CA LEU A 546 -1.81 33.88 -13.99
C LEU A 546 -2.56 33.56 -15.30
N ASN A 547 -3.25 34.55 -15.89
CA ASN A 547 -3.92 34.41 -17.17
C ASN A 547 -2.94 34.00 -18.27
N ARG A 548 -1.74 34.58 -18.31
CA ARG A 548 -0.71 34.18 -19.30
C ARG A 548 -0.15 32.79 -19.06
N LEU A 549 -0.03 32.37 -17.81
CA LEU A 549 0.42 31.01 -17.46
C LEU A 549 -0.64 29.95 -17.80
N SER A 550 -1.94 30.24 -17.62
CA SER A 550 -3.01 29.27 -17.93
C SER A 550 -3.11 28.92 -19.43
N HIS A 551 -2.59 29.79 -20.30
CA HIS A 551 -2.44 29.51 -21.73
C HIS A 551 -1.25 28.58 -22.05
N ARG A 552 -0.47 28.13 -21.05
CA ARG A 552 0.71 27.26 -21.21
C ARG A 552 0.54 25.96 -20.42
N PRO A 553 -0.02 24.90 -21.03
CA PRO A 553 -0.31 23.65 -20.31
C PRO A 553 0.94 22.98 -19.70
N THR A 554 2.12 23.13 -20.31
CA THR A 554 3.41 22.61 -19.76
C THR A 554 3.88 23.31 -18.49
N LYS A 555 3.22 24.41 -18.09
CA LYS A 555 3.56 25.24 -16.93
C LYS A 555 2.50 25.21 -15.83
N GLU A 556 1.63 24.19 -15.82
CA GLU A 556 0.59 24.01 -14.80
C GLU A 556 1.15 24.02 -13.37
N HIS A 557 2.27 23.34 -13.11
CA HIS A 557 2.95 23.37 -11.80
C HIS A 557 3.45 24.76 -11.40
N VAL A 558 3.82 25.62 -12.36
CA VAL A 558 4.21 27.02 -12.10
C VAL A 558 2.97 27.86 -11.81
N LEU A 559 1.89 27.64 -12.57
CA LEU A 559 0.60 28.30 -12.36
C LEU A 559 0.09 28.01 -10.94
N ASP A 560 0.04 26.74 -10.54
CA ASP A 560 -0.43 26.31 -9.22
C ASP A 560 0.42 26.90 -8.08
N ALA A 561 1.74 26.80 -8.19
CA ALA A 561 2.67 27.37 -7.22
C ALA A 561 2.52 28.90 -7.08
N PHE A 562 2.34 29.60 -8.20
CA PHE A 562 2.17 31.05 -8.19
C PHE A 562 0.78 31.45 -7.67
N GLU A 563 -0.27 30.69 -7.99
CA GLU A 563 -1.63 30.92 -7.48
C GLU A 563 -1.64 30.89 -5.95
N GLY A 564 -1.09 29.86 -5.31
CA GLY A 564 -1.00 29.79 -3.85
C GLY A 564 -0.25 30.98 -3.23
N LEU A 565 0.82 31.44 -3.89
CA LEU A 565 1.56 32.63 -3.44
C LEU A 565 0.72 33.91 -3.52
N THR A 566 -0.09 34.04 -4.57
CA THR A 566 -0.98 35.20 -4.77
C THR A 566 -2.17 35.19 -3.81
N GLU A 567 -2.73 34.03 -3.51
CA GLU A 567 -3.77 33.85 -2.48
C GLU A 567 -3.23 34.25 -1.12
N PHE A 568 -2.03 33.78 -0.76
CA PHE A 568 -1.34 34.20 0.46
C PHE A 568 -1.12 35.72 0.51
N ALA A 569 -0.60 36.30 -0.56
CA ALA A 569 -0.40 37.76 -0.65
C ALA A 569 -1.72 38.54 -0.54
N ALA A 570 -2.83 38.00 -1.06
CA ALA A 570 -4.15 38.60 -0.89
C ALA A 570 -4.64 38.54 0.56
N MET A 571 -4.35 37.46 1.31
CA MET A 571 -4.72 37.34 2.72
C MET A 571 -3.88 38.23 3.65
N GLN A 572 -2.66 38.59 3.27
CA GLN A 572 -1.75 39.42 4.09
C GLN A 572 -1.89 40.93 3.85
N ARG A 573 -2.51 41.34 2.75
CA ARG A 573 -2.85 42.74 2.45
C ARG A 573 -4.12 43.17 3.18
#